data_AF-E9MWD1-F1
#
_entry.id   AF-E9MWD1-F1
#
_cell.length_a   1.000
_cell.length_b   1.000
_cell.length_c   1.000
_cell.angle_alpha   90.00
_cell.angle_beta   90.00
_cell.angle_gamma   90.00
#
_symmetry.space_group_name_H-M   'P 1'
#
loop_
_entity.id
_entity.type
_entity.pdbx_description
1 polymer ?
#
loop_
_entity_poly.entity_id
_entity_poly.type
_entity_poly.pdbx_seq_one_letter_code
_entity_poly.pdbx_strand_id
1 'polypeptide(L)'
;TTVHWHGLRLENRFDGVPYETQPPIPAGGRFTAQLSFPDPGLYWYHPHVREDYGQEMGLYGQIIVDPTDPDFWPPVNREITLTLDDVLLEHGQMPAFHRSGPTHTMMGRFGTVMLVAGETEPALAANAGEVVRLYLTNTANVRIFNVAIDNATLKLVGGDSGRYEREEIVDSVMIAPSERAIIDVLFDQPGTAILQHRTPHDSSTLATFNIADGPTAPNLADAYRELRTNQELTTERARLTAHRDRAPDKTLQ
;
A
#
# COMPACT_ATOMS: atom_id res chain seq x y z
N THR A 1 2.02 22.66 7.65
CA THR A 1 1.95 21.37 6.95
C THR A 1 1.39 21.57 5.55
N THR A 2 1.38 20.54 4.72
CA THR A 2 0.57 20.44 3.50
C THR A 2 -0.10 19.07 3.48
N VAL A 3 -0.93 18.80 2.48
CA VAL A 3 -1.43 17.46 2.20
C VAL A 3 -1.11 17.17 0.74
N HIS A 4 -0.20 16.23 0.51
CA HIS A 4 0.07 15.67 -0.81
C HIS A 4 -0.80 14.43 -1.01
N TRP A 5 -1.38 14.30 -2.21
CA TRP A 5 -2.31 13.22 -2.56
C TRP A 5 -1.57 12.20 -3.44
N HIS A 6 -0.78 11.36 -2.79
CA HIS A 6 0.17 10.48 -3.43
C HIS A 6 -0.49 9.58 -4.49
N GLY A 7 -0.08 9.76 -5.74
CA GLY A 7 -0.55 9.00 -6.90
C GLY A 7 -1.84 9.51 -7.54
N LEU A 8 -2.58 10.43 -6.92
CA LEU A 8 -3.80 10.97 -7.52
C LEU A 8 -3.48 11.92 -8.69
N ARG A 9 -4.18 11.74 -9.82
CA ARG A 9 -4.16 12.66 -10.95
C ARG A 9 -5.16 13.79 -10.74
N LEU A 10 -4.67 14.92 -10.22
CA LEU A 10 -5.46 16.09 -9.84
C LEU A 10 -4.89 17.40 -10.42
N GLU A 11 -5.61 18.51 -10.24
CA GLU A 11 -5.11 19.83 -10.64
C GLU A 11 -3.87 20.22 -9.83
N ASN A 12 -2.75 20.52 -10.52
CA ASN A 12 -1.44 20.81 -9.90
C ASN A 12 -1.50 21.72 -8.64
N ARG A 13 -2.35 22.75 -8.62
CA ARG A 13 -2.51 23.69 -7.49
C ARG A 13 -2.95 23.05 -6.16
N PHE A 14 -3.46 21.82 -6.17
CA PHE A 14 -3.90 21.11 -4.97
C PHE A 14 -2.94 19.99 -4.55
N ASP A 15 -1.79 19.85 -5.21
CA ASP A 15 -0.85 18.74 -5.01
C ASP A 15 -0.08 18.79 -3.69
N GLY A 16 -0.12 19.90 -2.96
CA GLY A 16 0.48 19.96 -1.61
C GLY A 16 2.00 20.10 -1.55
N VAL A 17 2.67 20.40 -2.66
CA VAL A 17 4.12 20.66 -2.69
C VAL A 17 4.39 22.11 -2.24
N PRO A 18 5.10 22.31 -1.11
CA PRO A 18 5.30 23.64 -0.55
C PRO A 18 6.10 24.54 -1.51
N TYR A 19 5.61 25.76 -1.72
CA TYR A 19 6.18 26.82 -2.57
C TYR A 19 6.18 26.56 -4.08
N GLU A 20 5.91 25.33 -4.52
CA GLU A 20 5.71 25.00 -5.93
C GLU A 20 4.23 25.05 -6.32
N THR A 21 3.37 24.36 -5.55
CA THR A 21 1.93 24.29 -5.86
C THR A 21 1.06 25.04 -4.88
N GLN A 22 1.50 25.14 -3.61
CA GLN A 22 0.83 25.96 -2.60
C GLN A 22 1.79 26.41 -1.48
N PRO A 23 1.49 27.51 -0.77
CA PRO A 23 2.17 27.81 0.49
C PRO A 23 1.82 26.77 1.59
N PRO A 24 2.74 26.50 2.54
CA PRO A 24 2.41 25.69 3.71
C PRO A 24 1.23 26.24 4.50
N ILE A 25 0.34 25.36 4.95
CA ILE A 25 -0.77 25.68 5.83
C ILE A 25 -0.18 26.01 7.22
N PRO A 26 -0.37 27.24 7.75
CA PRO A 26 0.14 27.61 9.07
C PRO A 26 -0.64 26.91 10.17
N ALA A 27 -0.10 26.87 11.40
CA ALA A 27 -0.83 26.36 12.56
C ALA A 27 -2.13 27.17 12.77
N GLY A 28 -3.26 26.48 12.91
CA GLY A 28 -4.60 27.10 12.96
C GLY A 28 -5.12 27.61 11.62
N GLY A 29 -4.34 27.49 10.53
CA GLY A 29 -4.75 27.82 9.18
C GLY A 29 -5.64 26.75 8.55
N ARG A 30 -6.19 27.08 7.38
CA ARG A 30 -7.04 26.18 6.60
C ARG A 30 -6.67 26.24 5.13
N PHE A 31 -6.85 25.12 4.45
CA PHE A 31 -6.80 25.01 3.00
C PHE A 31 -8.01 24.21 2.51
N THR A 32 -8.53 24.55 1.34
CA THR A 32 -9.60 23.80 0.69
C THR A 32 -9.04 23.24 -0.61
N ALA A 33 -8.94 21.92 -0.70
CA ALA A 33 -8.59 21.22 -1.92
C ALA A 33 -9.87 20.76 -2.64
N GLN A 34 -9.88 20.86 -3.97
CA GLN A 34 -10.88 20.20 -4.80
C GLN A 34 -10.21 19.03 -5.51
N LEU A 35 -10.69 17.82 -5.24
CA LEU A 35 -10.09 16.58 -5.75
C LEU A 35 -10.98 15.96 -6.81
N SER A 36 -10.35 15.36 -7.81
CA SER A 36 -10.97 14.49 -8.81
C SER A 36 -10.35 13.11 -8.69
N PHE A 37 -11.16 12.07 -8.88
CA PHE A 37 -10.73 10.68 -8.82
C PHE A 37 -11.02 10.01 -10.17
N PRO A 38 -10.23 10.31 -11.22
CA PRO A 38 -10.48 9.79 -12.56
C PRO A 38 -10.14 8.30 -12.70
N ASP A 39 -9.30 7.77 -11.80
CA ASP A 39 -8.72 6.44 -11.90
C ASP A 39 -9.09 5.62 -10.65
N PRO A 40 -9.73 4.45 -10.81
CA PRO A 40 -9.96 3.53 -9.71
C PRO A 40 -8.65 2.88 -9.25
N GLY A 41 -8.43 2.81 -7.95
CA GLY A 41 -7.16 2.32 -7.41
C GLY A 41 -6.94 2.62 -5.93
N LEU A 42 -5.70 2.42 -5.49
CA LEU A 42 -5.28 2.57 -4.11
C LEU A 42 -4.24 3.68 -3.96
N TYR A 43 -4.65 4.77 -3.34
CA TYR A 43 -3.85 5.97 -3.13
C TYR A 43 -3.70 6.22 -1.63
N TRP A 44 -2.94 7.25 -1.29
CA TRP A 44 -2.83 7.71 0.09
C TRP A 44 -2.49 9.19 0.12
N TYR A 45 -2.51 9.78 1.31
CA TYR A 45 -2.10 11.17 1.49
C TYR A 45 -1.14 11.30 2.67
N HIS A 46 -0.21 12.25 2.57
CA HIS A 46 0.78 12.55 3.59
C HIS A 46 1.31 14.00 3.45
N PRO A 47 1.94 14.59 4.48
CA PRO A 47 2.58 15.89 4.38
C PRO A 47 3.81 15.91 3.49
N HIS A 48 3.94 16.96 2.67
CA HIS A 48 5.20 17.32 1.97
C HIS A 48 5.97 18.44 2.70
N VAL A 49 5.65 18.69 3.97
CA VAL A 49 6.39 19.60 4.85
C VAL A 49 6.79 18.82 6.08
N ARG A 50 8.10 18.73 6.35
CA ARG A 50 8.64 17.99 7.50
C ARG A 50 8.07 16.57 7.56
N GLU A 51 8.12 15.88 6.43
CA GLU A 51 7.66 14.48 6.31
C GLU A 51 8.30 13.59 7.37
N ASP A 52 9.61 13.81 7.62
CA ASP A 52 10.40 13.18 8.69
C ASP A 52 9.76 13.22 10.07
N TYR A 53 8.87 14.19 10.32
CA TYR A 53 8.14 14.36 11.57
C TYR A 53 6.65 14.11 11.40
N GLY A 54 6.01 14.73 10.40
CA GLY A 54 4.56 14.68 10.24
C GLY A 54 4.07 13.26 9.96
N GLN A 55 4.71 12.57 9.02
CA GLN A 55 4.35 11.20 8.65
C GLN A 55 4.63 10.24 9.81
N GLU A 56 5.83 10.31 10.40
CA GLU A 56 6.23 9.51 11.56
C GLU A 56 5.29 9.70 12.77
N MET A 57 4.70 10.88 12.93
CA MET A 57 3.70 11.16 13.97
C MET A 57 2.26 10.75 13.58
N GLY A 58 2.10 10.03 12.47
CA GLY A 58 0.83 9.44 12.04
C GLY A 58 -0.03 10.33 11.12
N LEU A 59 0.52 11.40 10.53
CA LEU A 59 -0.23 12.22 9.58
C LEU A 59 -0.24 11.56 8.19
N TYR A 60 -0.99 10.48 8.03
CA TYR A 60 -1.24 9.86 6.73
C TYR A 60 -2.58 9.11 6.71
N GLY A 61 -3.04 8.72 5.53
CA GLY A 61 -4.21 7.86 5.39
C GLY A 61 -4.37 7.32 3.97
N GLN A 62 -5.02 6.17 3.85
CA GLN A 62 -5.31 5.54 2.56
C GLN A 62 -6.56 6.16 1.90
N ILE A 63 -6.58 6.15 0.57
CA ILE A 63 -7.70 6.56 -0.27
C ILE A 63 -7.96 5.42 -1.25
N ILE A 64 -9.12 4.79 -1.13
CA ILE A 64 -9.60 3.84 -2.14
C ILE A 64 -10.54 4.60 -3.08
N VAL A 65 -10.31 4.45 -4.38
CA VAL A 65 -11.23 4.93 -5.41
C VAL A 65 -11.91 3.72 -6.02
N ASP A 66 -13.19 3.55 -5.70
CA ASP A 66 -13.98 2.44 -6.21
C ASP A 66 -14.24 2.56 -7.71
N PRO A 67 -14.11 1.47 -8.47
CA PRO A 67 -14.45 1.45 -9.87
C PRO A 67 -15.97 1.55 -10.06
N THR A 68 -16.38 2.22 -11.13
CA THR A 68 -17.80 2.22 -11.55
C THR A 68 -18.20 0.91 -12.23
N ASP A 69 -17.23 0.19 -12.79
CA ASP A 69 -17.42 -1.13 -13.39
C ASP A 69 -17.37 -2.22 -12.29
N PRO A 70 -18.47 -2.95 -12.03
CA PRO A 70 -18.49 -3.99 -11.00
C PRO A 70 -17.57 -5.17 -11.34
N ASP A 71 -17.24 -5.37 -12.62
CA ASP A 71 -16.33 -6.43 -13.05
C ASP A 71 -14.86 -5.97 -13.01
N PHE A 72 -14.57 -4.76 -12.54
CA PHE A 72 -13.21 -4.24 -12.53
C PHE A 72 -12.27 -5.14 -11.69
N TRP A 73 -12.64 -5.44 -10.46
CA TRP A 73 -11.87 -6.32 -9.57
C TRP A 73 -12.38 -7.76 -9.59
N PRO A 74 -11.55 -8.79 -9.32
CA PRO A 74 -12.06 -10.13 -9.01
C PRO A 74 -12.93 -10.07 -7.74
N PRO A 75 -13.99 -10.89 -7.65
CA PRO A 75 -14.89 -10.88 -6.52
C PRO A 75 -14.18 -11.39 -5.27
N VAL A 76 -14.45 -10.74 -4.13
CA VAL A 76 -13.97 -11.12 -2.80
C VAL A 76 -15.12 -11.05 -1.81
N ASN A 77 -15.01 -11.76 -0.68
CA ASN A 77 -16.02 -11.73 0.37
C ASN A 77 -15.96 -10.44 1.19
N ARG A 78 -14.76 -9.88 1.36
CA ARG A 78 -14.49 -8.70 2.16
C ARG A 78 -13.21 -8.01 1.73
N GLU A 79 -13.12 -6.72 1.99
CA GLU A 79 -11.93 -5.91 1.76
C GLU A 79 -11.43 -5.28 3.07
N ILE A 80 -10.12 -5.17 3.24
CA ILE A 80 -9.45 -4.60 4.41
C ILE A 80 -8.33 -3.67 3.95
N THR A 81 -8.28 -2.48 4.54
CA THR A 81 -7.20 -1.50 4.36
C THR A 81 -6.16 -1.64 5.45
N LEU A 82 -4.90 -1.84 5.08
CA LEU A 82 -3.79 -1.93 6.02
C LEU A 82 -2.64 -1.02 5.57
N THR A 83 -2.26 -0.07 6.43
CA THR A 83 -0.95 0.59 6.30
C THR A 83 0.13 -0.28 6.93
N LEU A 84 1.29 -0.33 6.30
CA LEU A 84 2.49 -0.98 6.81
C LEU A 84 3.49 0.11 7.18
N ASP A 85 3.87 0.16 8.44
CA ASP A 85 4.76 1.19 8.97
C ASP A 85 5.73 0.60 9.98
N ASP A 86 6.77 1.34 10.31
CA ASP A 86 7.63 1.08 11.44
C ASP A 86 8.08 2.37 12.11
N VAL A 87 8.15 2.35 13.44
CA VAL A 87 8.63 3.49 14.23
C VAL A 87 9.92 3.16 14.95
N LEU A 88 10.85 4.10 14.94
CA LEU A 88 12.11 3.96 15.67
C LEU A 88 11.90 4.32 17.14
N LEU A 89 12.10 3.34 18.03
CA LEU A 89 12.13 3.56 19.46
C LEU A 89 13.53 3.24 20.01
N GLU A 90 14.14 4.23 20.64
CA GLU A 90 15.37 4.09 21.42
C GLU A 90 15.02 4.18 22.90
N HIS A 91 15.35 3.14 23.67
CA HIS A 91 15.00 3.05 25.10
C HIS A 91 13.48 3.25 25.36
N GLY A 92 12.65 2.75 24.44
CA GLY A 92 11.19 2.86 24.51
C GLY A 92 10.63 4.23 24.20
N GLN A 93 11.42 5.15 23.63
CA GLN A 93 11.00 6.49 23.25
C GLN A 93 11.41 6.81 21.82
N MET A 94 10.60 7.60 21.11
CA MET A 94 10.95 8.05 19.77
C MET A 94 12.09 9.08 19.84
N PRO A 95 13.18 8.93 19.07
CA PRO A 95 14.27 9.90 19.06
C PRO A 95 13.78 11.30 18.68
N ALA A 96 14.34 12.31 19.35
CA ALA A 96 13.90 13.70 19.20
C ALA A 96 13.96 14.19 17.74
N PHE A 97 12.97 14.99 17.37
CA PHE A 97 12.95 15.73 16.10
C PHE A 97 13.50 17.13 16.31
N HIS A 98 14.28 17.60 15.35
CA HIS A 98 14.88 18.92 15.42
C HIS A 98 14.18 19.88 14.47
N ARG A 99 14.03 21.15 14.87
CA ARG A 99 13.44 22.18 14.01
C ARG A 99 14.37 22.57 12.85
N SER A 100 15.68 22.40 13.04
CA SER A 100 16.70 22.70 12.04
C SER A 100 16.71 21.72 10.86
N GLY A 101 16.08 20.55 10.99
CA GLY A 101 15.98 19.56 9.91
C GLY A 101 15.94 18.11 10.41
N PRO A 102 15.92 17.15 9.48
CA PRO A 102 15.96 15.72 9.77
C PRO A 102 17.31 15.30 10.37
N THR A 103 17.30 14.32 11.27
CA THR A 103 18.50 13.82 11.98
C THR A 103 19.04 12.49 11.48
N HIS A 104 18.25 11.73 10.72
CA HIS A 104 18.60 10.39 10.22
C HIS A 104 18.66 10.37 8.70
N THR A 105 19.38 11.32 8.10
CA THR A 105 19.38 11.55 6.65
C THR A 105 20.11 10.48 5.84
N MET A 106 21.02 9.72 6.46
CA MET A 106 21.86 8.76 5.72
C MET A 106 21.13 7.42 5.49
N MET A 107 20.57 6.82 6.55
CA MET A 107 19.89 5.51 6.48
C MET A 107 18.38 5.61 6.67
N GLY A 108 17.85 6.82 6.91
CA GLY A 108 16.49 7.02 7.38
C GLY A 108 16.29 6.66 8.85
N ARG A 109 15.10 6.95 9.37
CA ARG A 109 14.62 6.41 10.64
C ARG A 109 14.12 5.00 10.39
N PHE A 110 15.03 4.03 10.49
CA PHE A 110 14.68 2.61 10.37
C PHE A 110 14.08 2.14 11.69
N GLY A 111 12.80 1.81 11.68
CA GLY A 111 12.03 1.52 12.89
C GLY A 111 12.39 0.20 13.55
N THR A 112 12.13 0.13 14.86
CA THR A 112 12.33 -1.06 15.69
C THR A 112 11.01 -1.72 16.08
N VAL A 113 9.88 -1.01 15.86
CA VAL A 113 8.52 -1.50 16.15
C VAL A 113 7.72 -1.45 14.86
N MET A 114 7.23 -2.61 14.43
CA MET A 114 6.35 -2.73 13.27
C MET A 114 4.93 -2.31 13.64
N LEU A 115 4.27 -1.61 12.73
CA LEU A 115 2.87 -1.21 12.86
C LEU A 115 2.10 -1.66 11.62
N VAL A 116 0.93 -2.24 11.86
CA VAL A 116 -0.07 -2.53 10.84
C VAL A 116 -1.34 -1.80 11.22
N ALA A 117 -1.80 -0.88 10.37
CA ALA A 117 -2.91 0.01 10.66
C ALA A 117 -2.78 0.75 12.01
N GLY A 118 -1.53 1.06 12.42
CA GLY A 118 -1.23 1.75 13.68
C GLY A 118 -1.15 0.85 14.92
N GLU A 119 -1.34 -0.46 14.78
CA GLU A 119 -1.25 -1.44 15.87
C GLU A 119 -0.05 -2.39 15.72
N THR A 120 0.50 -2.85 16.83
CA THR A 120 1.53 -3.90 16.84
C THR A 120 0.87 -5.28 16.79
N GLU A 121 1.18 -6.07 15.76
CA GLU A 121 0.68 -7.45 15.57
C GLU A 121 -0.85 -7.61 15.74
N PRO A 122 -1.69 -6.80 15.07
CA PRO A 122 -3.14 -6.89 15.21
C PRO A 122 -3.66 -8.28 14.84
N ALA A 123 -4.71 -8.70 15.56
CA ALA A 123 -5.44 -9.93 15.31
C ALA A 123 -6.73 -9.64 14.52
N LEU A 124 -6.82 -10.18 13.31
CA LEU A 124 -7.94 -10.06 12.39
C LEU A 124 -8.75 -11.36 12.38
N ALA A 125 -10.06 -11.27 12.16
CA ALA A 125 -10.91 -12.45 12.01
C ALA A 125 -11.11 -12.79 10.53
N ALA A 126 -11.17 -14.08 10.20
CA ALA A 126 -11.55 -14.62 8.89
C ALA A 126 -12.36 -15.92 9.07
N ASN A 127 -12.96 -16.43 8.00
CA ASN A 127 -13.64 -17.72 7.97
C ASN A 127 -13.01 -18.65 6.94
N ALA A 128 -13.10 -19.96 7.16
CA ALA A 128 -12.67 -20.93 6.17
C ALA A 128 -13.47 -20.78 4.86
N GLY A 129 -12.77 -20.74 3.72
CA GLY A 129 -13.31 -20.46 2.39
C GLY A 129 -13.48 -18.97 2.06
N GLU A 130 -13.16 -18.06 2.98
CA GLU A 130 -13.24 -16.61 2.75
C GLU A 130 -12.09 -16.13 1.85
N VAL A 131 -12.43 -15.36 0.82
CA VAL A 131 -11.48 -14.57 0.03
C VAL A 131 -11.52 -13.13 0.54
N VAL A 132 -10.38 -12.65 1.05
CA VAL A 132 -10.25 -11.29 1.58
C VAL A 132 -9.26 -10.49 0.74
N ARG A 133 -9.67 -9.32 0.27
CA ARG A 133 -8.75 -8.35 -0.35
C ARG A 133 -8.06 -7.53 0.72
N LEU A 134 -6.75 -7.43 0.64
CA LEU A 134 -5.91 -6.54 1.43
C LEU A 134 -5.39 -5.41 0.53
N TYR A 135 -5.75 -4.18 0.88
CA TYR A 135 -5.19 -2.96 0.32
C TYR A 135 -4.01 -2.52 1.18
N LEU A 136 -2.80 -2.88 0.75
CA LEU A 136 -1.57 -2.60 1.48
C LEU A 136 -0.93 -1.30 0.99
N THR A 137 -0.61 -0.41 1.92
CA THR A 137 0.18 0.80 1.64
C THR A 137 1.38 0.86 2.55
N ASN A 138 2.59 0.93 1.99
CA ASN A 138 3.78 1.15 2.79
C ASN A 138 3.92 2.64 3.13
N THR A 139 3.66 2.98 4.39
CA THR A 139 3.76 4.33 4.94
C THR A 139 5.06 4.54 5.72
N ALA A 140 5.93 3.54 5.79
CA ALA A 140 7.24 3.66 6.41
C ALA A 140 8.14 4.64 5.65
N ASN A 141 8.98 5.35 6.40
CA ASN A 141 9.91 6.32 5.82
C ASN A 141 10.95 5.67 4.92
N VAL A 142 11.43 4.48 5.28
CA VAL A 142 12.57 3.83 4.59
C VAL A 142 12.47 2.32 4.46
N ARG A 143 11.63 1.64 5.25
CA ARG A 143 11.56 0.19 5.20
C ARG A 143 10.92 -0.28 3.90
N ILE A 144 11.51 -1.30 3.29
CA ILE A 144 10.86 -2.09 2.25
C ILE A 144 10.25 -3.33 2.92
N PHE A 145 8.96 -3.55 2.74
CA PHE A 145 8.28 -4.72 3.25
C PHE A 145 8.23 -5.83 2.20
N ASN A 146 8.75 -7.00 2.54
CA ASN A 146 8.46 -8.24 1.83
C ASN A 146 7.30 -8.98 2.52
N VAL A 147 6.08 -8.78 2.05
CA VAL A 147 4.86 -9.31 2.68
C VAL A 147 4.61 -10.73 2.19
N ALA A 148 4.47 -11.68 3.12
CA ALA A 148 4.06 -13.04 2.84
C ALA A 148 2.99 -13.49 3.84
N ILE A 149 2.28 -14.58 3.54
CA ILE A 149 1.34 -15.19 4.49
C ILE A 149 1.63 -16.68 4.64
N ASP A 150 1.54 -17.19 5.86
CA ASP A 150 1.57 -18.62 6.14
C ASP A 150 0.17 -19.21 6.20
N ASN A 151 0.03 -20.48 5.82
CA ASN A 151 -1.23 -21.25 5.82
C ASN A 151 -2.35 -20.65 4.95
N ALA A 152 -2.03 -19.75 4.04
CA ALA A 152 -2.92 -19.18 3.04
C ALA A 152 -2.12 -18.87 1.76
N THR A 153 -2.81 -18.56 0.68
CA THR A 153 -2.18 -18.21 -0.61
C THR A 153 -2.42 -16.73 -0.91
N LEU A 154 -1.41 -16.05 -1.47
CA LEU A 154 -1.56 -14.68 -1.97
C LEU A 154 -1.80 -14.69 -3.48
N LYS A 155 -2.80 -13.94 -3.92
CA LYS A 155 -2.99 -13.56 -5.32
C LYS A 155 -2.76 -12.05 -5.47
N LEU A 156 -1.72 -11.67 -6.19
CA LEU A 156 -1.40 -10.29 -6.52
C LEU A 156 -2.31 -9.83 -7.66
N VAL A 157 -3.17 -8.84 -7.40
CA VAL A 157 -4.19 -8.36 -8.37
C VAL A 157 -3.91 -6.94 -8.86
N GLY A 158 -3.11 -6.17 -8.12
CA GLY A 158 -2.72 -4.83 -8.49
C GLY A 158 -1.73 -4.22 -7.51
N GLY A 159 -1.47 -2.94 -7.69
CA GLY A 159 -0.62 -2.14 -6.82
C GLY A 159 -0.95 -0.67 -6.96
N ASP A 160 0.07 0.16 -6.85
CA ASP A 160 0.03 1.62 -6.95
C ASP A 160 -1.25 2.25 -7.50
N SER A 161 -1.39 2.42 -8.82
CA SER A 161 -2.53 3.14 -9.39
C SER A 161 -3.68 2.23 -9.80
N GLY A 162 -3.74 0.99 -9.29
CA GLY A 162 -4.81 0.03 -9.57
C GLY A 162 -4.32 -1.32 -10.08
N ARG A 163 -5.09 -1.94 -10.98
CA ARG A 163 -4.90 -3.32 -11.46
C ARG A 163 -3.57 -3.52 -12.16
N TYR A 164 -3.03 -4.73 -12.04
CA TYR A 164 -1.97 -5.19 -12.93
C TYR A 164 -2.53 -5.74 -14.24
N GLU A 165 -1.64 -5.90 -15.23
CA GLU A 165 -2.00 -6.54 -16.48
C GLU A 165 -2.45 -7.97 -16.25
N ARG A 166 -1.80 -8.70 -15.34
CA ARG A 166 -2.09 -10.10 -15.05
C ARG A 166 -2.12 -10.30 -13.54
N GLU A 167 -3.09 -11.06 -13.08
CA GLU A 167 -3.09 -11.58 -11.72
C GLU A 167 -2.09 -12.73 -11.61
N GLU A 168 -1.43 -12.84 -10.45
CA GLU A 168 -0.41 -13.86 -10.22
C GLU A 168 -0.51 -14.42 -8.81
N ILE A 169 -0.40 -15.75 -8.66
CA ILE A 169 -0.18 -16.37 -7.35
C ILE A 169 1.29 -16.19 -6.99
N VAL A 170 1.54 -15.58 -5.83
CA VAL A 170 2.89 -15.22 -5.40
C VAL A 170 3.16 -15.72 -3.98
N ASP A 171 4.41 -16.07 -3.70
CA ASP A 171 4.83 -16.46 -2.34
C ASP A 171 4.99 -15.25 -1.41
N SER A 172 5.31 -14.09 -1.99
CA SER A 172 5.46 -12.82 -1.28
C SER A 172 5.39 -11.62 -2.23
N VAL A 173 5.19 -10.42 -1.67
CA VAL A 173 5.13 -9.15 -2.40
C VAL A 173 6.08 -8.15 -1.75
N MET A 174 7.00 -7.61 -2.54
CA MET A 174 7.88 -6.51 -2.13
C MET A 174 7.13 -5.18 -2.29
N ILE A 175 7.17 -4.34 -1.25
CA ILE A 175 6.50 -3.03 -1.21
C ILE A 175 7.49 -2.02 -0.62
N ALA A 176 8.09 -1.19 -1.46
CA ALA A 176 8.99 -0.11 -1.04
C ALA A 176 8.21 1.09 -0.47
N PRO A 177 8.87 2.05 0.21
CA PRO A 177 8.20 3.24 0.74
C PRO A 177 7.32 3.91 -0.31
N SER A 178 6.10 4.25 0.07
CA SER A 178 5.05 4.83 -0.78
C SER A 178 4.44 3.92 -1.85
N GLU A 179 4.96 2.70 -2.06
CA GLU A 179 4.33 1.72 -2.93
C GLU A 179 3.10 1.11 -2.26
N ARG A 180 2.20 0.63 -3.11
CA ARG A 180 0.98 -0.06 -2.70
C ARG A 180 0.89 -1.41 -3.38
N ALA A 181 0.30 -2.37 -2.69
CA ALA A 181 -0.03 -3.68 -3.23
C ALA A 181 -1.50 -4.00 -2.93
N ILE A 182 -2.17 -4.61 -3.90
CA ILE A 182 -3.53 -5.10 -3.76
C ILE A 182 -3.45 -6.61 -3.93
N ILE A 183 -3.72 -7.31 -2.83
CA ILE A 183 -3.61 -8.76 -2.77
C ILE A 183 -4.92 -9.37 -2.31
N ASP A 184 -5.35 -10.44 -2.95
CA ASP A 184 -6.45 -11.26 -2.48
C ASP A 184 -5.87 -12.49 -1.76
N VAL A 185 -6.50 -12.87 -0.65
CA VAL A 185 -6.07 -13.98 0.20
C VAL A 185 -7.22 -14.96 0.37
N LEU A 186 -7.02 -16.21 -0.01
CA LEU A 186 -7.96 -17.30 0.27
C LEU A 186 -7.56 -18.03 1.56
N PHE A 187 -8.46 -18.03 2.54
CA PHE A 187 -8.29 -18.79 3.79
C PHE A 187 -8.96 -20.15 3.68
N ASP A 188 -8.28 -21.14 3.09
CA ASP A 188 -8.91 -22.43 2.74
C ASP A 188 -9.36 -23.27 3.94
N GLN A 189 -8.69 -23.18 5.09
CA GLN A 189 -8.92 -24.04 6.26
C GLN A 189 -9.03 -23.25 7.56
N PRO A 190 -9.82 -23.70 8.55
CA PRO A 190 -9.83 -23.12 9.89
C PRO A 190 -8.44 -23.19 10.55
N GLY A 191 -8.17 -22.27 11.47
CA GLY A 191 -6.89 -22.20 12.19
C GLY A 191 -6.32 -20.80 12.24
N THR A 192 -5.01 -20.67 12.05
CA THR A 192 -4.29 -19.40 12.13
C THR A 192 -3.40 -19.21 10.92
N ALA A 193 -3.52 -18.06 10.27
CA ALA A 193 -2.60 -17.59 9.25
C ALA A 193 -1.84 -16.36 9.76
N ILE A 194 -0.57 -16.24 9.39
CA ILE A 194 0.31 -15.16 9.86
C ILE A 194 0.75 -14.36 8.66
N LEU A 195 0.36 -13.09 8.61
CA LEU A 195 0.90 -12.11 7.68
C LEU A 195 2.24 -11.64 8.24
N GLN A 196 3.29 -11.68 7.44
CA GLN A 196 4.66 -11.47 7.91
C GLN A 196 5.49 -10.66 6.95
N HIS A 197 6.50 -9.99 7.50
CA HIS A 197 7.59 -9.37 6.79
C HIS A 197 8.78 -10.33 6.76
N ARG A 198 9.12 -10.87 5.58
CA ARG A 198 10.23 -11.83 5.42
C ARG A 198 11.52 -11.16 4.97
N THR A 199 12.58 -11.34 5.73
CA THR A 199 13.95 -10.97 5.32
C THR A 199 14.76 -12.23 4.97
N PRO A 200 15.95 -12.12 4.36
CA PRO A 200 16.80 -13.28 4.10
C PRO A 200 17.22 -14.09 5.34
N HIS A 201 17.10 -13.52 6.55
CA HIS A 201 17.60 -14.12 7.78
C HIS A 201 16.52 -14.36 8.85
N ASP A 202 15.44 -13.60 8.81
CA ASP A 202 14.40 -13.61 9.84
C ASP A 202 13.04 -13.19 9.27
N SER A 203 11.96 -13.46 10.01
CA SER A 203 10.60 -13.02 9.67
C SER A 203 9.95 -12.34 10.87
N SER A 204 9.31 -11.19 10.64
CA SER A 204 8.56 -10.46 11.66
C SER A 204 7.07 -10.58 11.41
N THR A 205 6.30 -10.84 12.48
CA THR A 205 4.83 -10.83 12.39
C THR A 205 4.32 -9.43 12.09
N LEU A 206 3.48 -9.31 11.07
CA LEU A 206 2.76 -8.09 10.74
C LEU A 206 1.34 -8.14 11.32
N ALA A 207 0.61 -9.22 11.09
CA ALA A 207 -0.74 -9.43 11.61
C ALA A 207 -1.05 -10.93 11.72
N THR A 208 -2.01 -11.28 12.56
CA THR A 208 -2.52 -12.65 12.69
C THR A 208 -3.96 -12.71 12.22
N PHE A 209 -4.30 -13.70 11.39
CA PHE A 209 -5.68 -14.02 11.03
C PHE A 209 -6.16 -15.25 11.79
N ASN A 210 -7.19 -15.06 12.63
CA ASN A 210 -7.91 -16.13 13.30
C ASN A 210 -9.05 -16.61 12.40
N ILE A 211 -8.89 -17.81 11.84
CA ILE A 211 -9.79 -18.37 10.83
C ILE A 211 -10.78 -19.31 11.52
N ALA A 212 -12.02 -18.87 11.62
CA ALA A 212 -13.10 -19.67 12.20
C ALA A 212 -13.60 -20.74 11.20
N ASP A 213 -14.14 -21.83 11.77
CA ASP A 213 -14.92 -22.80 11.01
C ASP A 213 -16.35 -22.28 10.84
N GLY A 214 -16.90 -22.39 9.63
CA GLY A 214 -18.22 -21.86 9.31
C GLY A 214 -18.48 -21.71 7.81
N PRO A 215 -19.74 -21.66 7.38
CA PRO A 215 -20.08 -21.51 5.97
C PRO A 215 -19.74 -20.09 5.49
N THR A 216 -18.82 -19.98 4.54
CA THR A 216 -18.58 -18.73 3.80
C THR A 216 -19.50 -18.67 2.59
N ALA A 217 -20.30 -17.61 2.50
CA ALA A 217 -21.15 -17.32 1.35
C ALA A 217 -20.93 -15.86 0.88
N PRO A 218 -20.84 -15.60 -0.44
CA PRO A 218 -20.75 -16.60 -1.51
C PRO A 218 -19.43 -17.40 -1.44
N ASN A 219 -19.44 -18.62 -1.97
CA ASN A 219 -18.20 -19.38 -2.18
C ASN A 219 -17.49 -18.80 -3.41
N LEU A 220 -16.32 -18.19 -3.19
CA LEU A 220 -15.52 -17.53 -4.23
C LEU A 220 -14.19 -18.25 -4.50
N ALA A 221 -13.99 -19.44 -3.95
CA ALA A 221 -12.71 -20.14 -4.06
C ALA A 221 -12.33 -20.46 -5.52
N ASP A 222 -13.30 -20.81 -6.37
CA ASP A 222 -13.03 -21.07 -7.80
C ASP A 222 -12.75 -19.79 -8.57
N ALA A 223 -13.48 -18.71 -8.30
CA ALA A 223 -13.22 -17.39 -8.88
C ALA A 223 -11.86 -16.83 -8.42
N TYR A 224 -11.44 -17.12 -7.19
CA TYR A 224 -10.12 -16.76 -6.69
C TYR A 224 -9.00 -17.46 -7.46
N ARG A 225 -9.16 -18.75 -7.78
CA ARG A 225 -8.16 -19.55 -8.52
C ARG A 225 -8.03 -19.18 -9.99
N GLU A 226 -9.03 -18.51 -10.56
CA GLU A 226 -8.94 -17.96 -11.91
C GLU A 226 -8.03 -16.72 -11.92
N LEU A 227 -6.99 -16.75 -12.76
CA LEU A 227 -6.09 -15.62 -12.96
C LEU A 227 -6.60 -14.76 -14.12
N ARG A 228 -6.98 -13.52 -13.82
CA ARG A 228 -7.51 -12.59 -14.81
C ARG A 228 -6.39 -11.84 -15.54
N THR A 229 -6.69 -11.37 -16.74
CA THR A 229 -5.84 -10.48 -17.54
C THR A 229 -6.61 -9.21 -17.89
N ASN A 230 -6.01 -8.05 -17.66
CA ASN A 230 -6.55 -6.75 -18.02
C ASN A 230 -6.22 -6.42 -19.48
N GLN A 231 -7.26 -6.40 -20.32
CA GLN A 231 -7.12 -6.14 -21.76
C GLN A 231 -6.67 -4.72 -22.08
N GLU A 232 -7.04 -3.73 -21.26
CA GLU A 232 -6.61 -2.33 -21.44
C GLU A 232 -5.09 -2.23 -21.27
N LEU A 233 -4.55 -2.76 -20.18
CA LEU A 233 -3.11 -2.78 -19.92
C LEU A 233 -2.36 -3.66 -20.91
N THR A 234 -2.96 -4.76 -21.36
CA THR A 234 -2.39 -5.61 -22.42
C THR A 234 -2.25 -4.82 -23.72
N THR A 235 -3.26 -4.03 -24.08
CA THR A 235 -3.25 -3.17 -25.27
C THR A 235 -2.22 -2.06 -25.13
N GLU A 236 -2.13 -1.43 -23.96
CA GLU A 236 -1.17 -0.36 -23.71
C GLU A 236 0.27 -0.87 -23.72
N ARG A 237 0.57 -2.00 -23.06
CA ARG A 237 1.88 -2.66 -23.17
C ARG A 237 2.21 -2.97 -24.62
N ALA A 238 1.27 -3.50 -25.40
CA ALA A 238 1.50 -3.84 -26.80
C ALA A 238 1.90 -2.62 -27.65
N ARG A 239 1.32 -1.43 -27.37
CA ARG A 239 1.74 -0.17 -28.01
C ARG A 239 3.17 0.22 -27.64
N LEU A 240 3.56 0.02 -26.38
CA LEU A 240 4.89 0.33 -25.89
C LEU A 240 5.95 -0.69 -26.31
N THR A 241 5.58 -1.91 -26.70
CA THR A 241 6.50 -2.96 -27.15
C THR A 241 7.44 -2.49 -28.27
N ALA A 242 6.94 -1.68 -29.20
CA ALA A 242 7.75 -1.14 -30.29
C ALA A 242 8.88 -0.21 -29.82
N HIS A 243 8.77 0.32 -28.60
CA HIS A 243 9.77 1.22 -28.00
C HIS A 243 10.73 0.51 -27.05
N ARG A 244 10.44 -0.73 -26.61
CA ARG A 244 11.23 -1.44 -25.59
C ARG A 244 12.70 -1.56 -25.96
N ASP A 245 12.96 -1.92 -27.21
CA ASP A 245 14.32 -2.19 -27.71
C ASP A 245 14.82 -1.04 -28.61
N ARG A 246 14.11 0.10 -28.63
CA ARG A 246 14.48 1.29 -29.42
C ARG A 246 15.68 1.98 -28.76
N ALA A 247 16.70 2.29 -29.55
CA ALA A 247 17.83 3.10 -29.08
C ALA A 247 17.32 4.48 -28.60
N PRO A 248 17.90 5.05 -27.52
CA PRO A 248 17.50 6.36 -27.04
C PRO A 248 17.69 7.41 -28.13
N ASP A 249 16.70 8.29 -28.30
CA ASP A 249 16.76 9.38 -29.27
C ASP A 249 17.88 10.39 -28.95
N LYS A 250 18.28 10.45 -27.68
CA LYS A 250 19.39 11.27 -27.18
C LYS A 250 19.97 10.66 -25.92
N THR A 251 21.30 10.57 -25.87
CA THR A 251 22.04 10.29 -24.63
C THR A 251 22.57 11.61 -24.10
N LEU A 252 22.18 11.98 -22.88
CA LEU A 252 22.77 13.13 -22.19
C LEU A 252 24.12 12.68 -21.61
N GLN A 253 25.19 13.40 -21.97
CA GLN A 253 26.54 13.24 -21.40
C GLN A 253 26.77 14.25 -20.28
#